data_AF-A0A7X3MXS6-F1
#
_entry.id   AF-A0A7X3MXS6-F1
#
_cell.length_a   1.000
_cell.length_b   1.000
_cell.length_c   1.000
_cell.angle_alpha   90.00
_cell.angle_beta   90.00
_cell.angle_gamma   90.00
#
_symmetry.space_group_name_H-M   'P 1'
#
loop_
_entity.id
_entity.type
_entity.pdbx_description
1 polymer ?
#
loop_
_entity_poly.entity_id
_entity_poly.type
_entity_poly.pdbx_seq_one_letter_code
_entity_poly.pdbx_strand_id
1 'polypeptide(L)'
;MTYLGDTLTLQGISPQAIVFAGRPERVTGDASTAKFIEFWTSGKSDLEKDPPNATLSAVVEGKPQLPVVELSNPQLNGTSPTYKVKVPGDRPPPATSGAASPFIDWWAWHPGPSPGPWGVVGVAHTAGCCRPAWAW
;
A
#
# COMPACT_ATOMS: atom_id res chain seq x y z
N MET A 1 3.64 -15.76 0.84
CA MET A 1 2.84 -14.99 1.82
C MET A 1 2.36 -15.96 2.90
N THR A 2 2.30 -15.49 4.14
CA THR A 2 1.72 -16.25 5.27
C THR A 2 0.69 -15.39 5.99
N TYR A 3 -0.47 -15.96 6.29
CA TYR A 3 -1.54 -15.34 7.06
C TYR A 3 -1.85 -16.22 8.28
N LEU A 4 -1.52 -15.72 9.48
CA LEU A 4 -1.64 -16.46 10.74
C LEU A 4 -2.29 -15.59 11.80
N GLY A 5 -3.38 -16.08 12.39
CA GLY A 5 -4.22 -15.29 13.30
C GLY A 5 -4.80 -14.08 12.58
N ASP A 6 -4.28 -12.90 12.89
CA ASP A 6 -4.65 -11.60 12.30
C ASP A 6 -3.47 -10.94 11.54
N THR A 7 -2.37 -11.67 11.34
CA THR A 7 -1.12 -11.11 10.83
C THR A 7 -0.81 -11.67 9.45
N LEU A 8 -0.64 -10.78 8.49
CA LEU A 8 -0.22 -11.08 7.12
C LEU A 8 1.25 -10.70 6.96
N THR A 9 2.06 -11.66 6.53
CA THR A 9 3.46 -11.44 6.15
C THR A 9 3.62 -11.67 4.66
N LEU A 10 4.20 -10.68 3.97
CA LEU A 10 4.51 -10.78 2.56
C LEU A 10 6.01 -11.04 2.37
N GLN A 11 6.35 -12.23 1.88
CA GLN A 11 7.73 -12.61 1.57
C GLN A 11 7.98 -12.53 0.07
N GLY A 12 9.21 -12.16 -0.32
CA GLY A 12 9.63 -12.13 -1.72
C GLY A 12 8.93 -11.06 -2.56
N ILE A 13 8.39 -10.01 -1.92
CA ILE A 13 7.84 -8.86 -2.65
C ILE A 13 8.97 -8.00 -3.24
N SER A 14 8.62 -7.17 -4.22
CA SER A 14 9.52 -6.15 -4.74
C SER A 14 9.99 -5.21 -3.62
N PRO A 15 11.29 -4.83 -3.58
CA PRO A 15 11.77 -3.79 -2.68
C PRO A 15 11.27 -2.38 -3.06
N GLN A 16 10.61 -2.27 -4.22
CA GLN A 16 9.99 -1.06 -4.73
C GLN A 16 8.46 -1.19 -4.73
N ALA A 17 7.78 -0.17 -4.23
CA ALA A 17 6.34 0.04 -4.29
C ALA A 17 6.02 1.09 -5.35
N ILE A 18 4.96 0.85 -6.12
CA ILE A 18 4.38 1.82 -7.05
C ILE A 18 3.21 2.50 -6.32
N VAL A 19 3.15 3.81 -6.39
CA VAL A 19 2.06 4.64 -5.87
C VAL A 19 1.42 5.42 -7.00
N PHE A 20 0.15 5.80 -6.87
CA PHE A 20 -0.52 6.61 -7.87
C PHE A 20 -1.46 7.62 -7.21
N ALA A 21 -1.61 8.78 -7.84
CA ALA A 21 -2.56 9.81 -7.45
C ALA A 21 -3.95 9.54 -8.06
N GLY A 22 -4.99 9.97 -7.35
CA GLY A 22 -6.37 9.96 -7.82
C GLY A 22 -6.62 10.91 -9.00
N ARG A 23 -7.86 10.94 -9.50
CA ARG A 23 -8.29 11.83 -10.59
C ARG A 23 -8.26 13.31 -10.17
N PRO A 24 -8.15 14.29 -11.10
CA PRO A 24 -8.24 14.17 -12.57
C PRO A 24 -6.96 13.70 -13.26
N GLU A 25 -5.79 13.97 -12.70
CA GLU A 25 -4.51 13.56 -13.28
C GLU A 25 -3.97 12.32 -12.56
N ARG A 26 -3.95 11.18 -13.28
CA ARG A 26 -3.32 9.95 -12.78
C ARG A 26 -1.80 10.06 -12.91
N VAL A 27 -1.17 10.65 -11.91
CA VAL A 27 0.29 10.62 -11.77
C VAL A 27 0.67 9.32 -11.07
N THR A 28 1.59 8.57 -11.67
CA THR A 28 2.19 7.38 -11.04
C THR A 28 3.58 7.74 -10.54
N GLY A 29 3.94 7.21 -9.37
CA GLY A 29 5.29 7.27 -8.86
C GLY A 29 5.74 6.04 -8.13
N ASP A 30 6.93 6.10 -7.53
CA ASP A 30 7.50 4.96 -6.83
C ASP A 30 8.29 5.34 -5.57
N ALA A 31 8.35 4.41 -4.63
CA ALA A 31 9.11 4.51 -3.40
C ALA A 31 9.65 3.14 -3.01
N SER A 32 10.73 3.08 -2.23
CA SER A 32 11.10 1.79 -1.64
C SER A 32 9.99 1.32 -0.68
N THR A 33 9.75 0.02 -0.58
CA THR A 33 8.77 -0.56 0.35
C THR A 33 9.07 -0.11 1.78
N ALA A 34 10.35 0.03 2.15
CA ALA A 34 10.76 0.56 3.44
C ALA A 34 10.32 2.02 3.64
N LYS A 35 10.51 2.89 2.65
CA LYS A 35 10.05 4.29 2.71
C LYS A 35 8.54 4.40 2.76
N PHE A 36 7.82 3.53 2.04
CA PHE A 36 6.36 3.47 2.12
C PHE A 36 5.87 3.13 3.53
N ILE A 37 6.49 2.15 4.20
CA ILE A 37 6.14 1.76 5.58
C ILE A 37 6.51 2.86 6.57
N GLU A 38 7.71 3.43 6.46
CA GLU A 38 8.15 4.58 7.28
C GLU A 38 7.14 5.72 7.17
N PHE A 39 6.74 6.06 5.94
CA PHE A 39 5.76 7.10 5.68
C PHE A 39 4.39 6.77 6.31
N TRP A 40 3.90 5.53 6.13
CA TRP A 40 2.65 5.09 6.74
C TRP A 40 2.66 5.33 8.25
N THR A 41 3.73 4.92 8.95
CA THR A 41 3.86 5.03 10.43
C THR A 41 4.32 6.40 10.94
N SER A 42 4.50 7.38 10.05
CA SER A 42 5.10 8.67 10.44
C SER A 42 4.11 9.64 11.11
N GLY A 43 2.82 9.29 11.18
CA GLY A 43 1.74 10.21 11.55
C GLY A 43 1.45 11.31 10.52
N LYS A 44 2.21 11.36 9.41
CA LYS A 44 2.01 12.33 8.32
C LYS A 44 1.03 11.85 7.25
N SER A 45 0.62 10.59 7.32
CA SER A 45 -0.36 9.96 6.44
C SER A 45 -1.70 9.78 7.16
N ASP A 46 -2.80 9.63 6.42
CA ASP A 46 -4.07 9.18 7.03
C ASP A 46 -4.22 7.65 7.05
N LEU A 47 -3.23 6.89 6.55
CA LEU A 47 -3.28 5.42 6.53
C LEU A 47 -3.37 4.77 7.92
N GLU A 48 -2.92 5.46 8.97
CA GLU A 48 -3.06 4.98 10.35
C GLU A 48 -4.46 5.27 10.91
N LYS A 49 -5.09 6.35 10.45
CA LYS A 49 -6.41 6.80 10.93
C LYS A 49 -7.56 6.17 10.15
N ASP A 50 -7.36 5.99 8.85
CA ASP A 50 -8.27 5.38 7.90
C ASP A 50 -7.53 4.25 7.15
N PRO A 51 -7.44 3.06 7.78
CA PRO A 51 -6.73 1.91 7.21
C PRO A 51 -7.25 1.55 5.81
N PRO A 52 -6.37 1.41 4.80
CA PRO A 52 -6.80 1.15 3.43
C PRO A 52 -7.26 -0.30 3.25
N ASN A 53 -8.13 -0.50 2.26
CA ASN A 53 -8.37 -1.82 1.71
C ASN A 53 -7.21 -2.24 0.80
N ALA A 54 -6.99 -3.53 0.68
CA ALA A 54 -6.05 -4.11 -0.25
C ALA A 54 -6.60 -5.40 -0.85
N THR A 55 -6.36 -5.58 -2.15
CA THR A 55 -6.55 -6.86 -2.81
C THR A 55 -5.21 -7.60 -2.83
N LEU A 56 -5.18 -8.84 -2.35
CA LEU A 56 -3.97 -9.67 -2.41
C LEU A 56 -4.04 -10.54 -3.67
N SER A 57 -3.20 -10.27 -4.66
CA SER A 57 -3.04 -11.16 -5.81
C SER A 57 -2.14 -12.32 -5.42
N ALA A 58 -2.72 -13.51 -5.27
CA ALA A 58 -2.01 -14.73 -4.88
C ALA A 58 -2.39 -15.92 -5.78
N VAL A 59 -1.48 -16.88 -5.90
CA VAL A 59 -1.75 -18.18 -6.53
C VAL A 59 -1.64 -19.27 -5.49
N VAL A 60 -2.70 -20.07 -5.34
CA VAL A 60 -2.78 -21.21 -4.41
C VAL A 60 -3.17 -22.43 -5.22
N GLU A 61 -2.35 -23.48 -5.19
CA GLU A 61 -2.61 -24.73 -5.93
C GLU A 61 -2.92 -24.49 -7.43
N GLY A 62 -2.17 -23.57 -8.05
CA GLY A 62 -2.34 -23.20 -9.46
C GLY A 62 -3.58 -22.35 -9.77
N LYS A 63 -4.35 -21.94 -8.76
CA LYS A 63 -5.56 -21.14 -8.92
C LYS A 63 -5.34 -19.70 -8.41
N PRO A 64 -5.67 -18.67 -9.22
CA PRO A 64 -5.66 -17.28 -8.76
C PRO A 64 -6.67 -17.05 -7.64
N GLN A 65 -6.26 -16.30 -6.62
CA GLN A 65 -7.07 -15.86 -5.49
C GLN A 65 -6.89 -14.35 -5.31
N LEU A 66 -8.00 -13.66 -5.02
CA LEU A 66 -8.06 -12.20 -4.83
C LEU A 66 -8.85 -11.85 -3.55
N PRO A 67 -8.42 -12.27 -2.35
CA PRO A 67 -9.05 -11.82 -1.12
C PRO A 67 -8.86 -10.31 -0.94
N VAL A 68 -9.89 -9.66 -0.40
CA VAL A 68 -9.87 -8.24 -0.03
C VAL A 68 -9.73 -8.16 1.49
N VAL A 69 -8.81 -7.31 1.95
CA VAL A 69 -8.49 -7.12 3.37
C VAL A 69 -8.35 -5.65 3.67
N GLU A 70 -8.63 -5.24 4.90
CA GLU A 70 -8.24 -3.94 5.44
C GLU A 70 -6.89 -4.13 6.15
N LEU A 71 -5.88 -3.32 5.79
CA LEU A 71 -4.51 -3.43 6.29
C LEU A 71 -4.20 -2.36 7.32
N SER A 72 -3.60 -2.72 8.45
CA SER A 72 -3.19 -1.78 9.49
C SER A 72 -1.86 -2.20 10.14
N ASN A 73 -1.29 -1.32 10.97
CA ASN A 73 -0.07 -1.57 11.73
C ASN A 73 1.07 -2.20 10.89
N PRO A 74 1.52 -1.53 9.82
CA PRO A 74 2.58 -2.05 8.99
C PRO A 74 3.90 -2.09 9.76
N GLN A 75 4.67 -3.16 9.58
CA GLN A 75 6.03 -3.29 10.10
C GLN A 75 6.92 -3.91 9.03
N LEU A 76 8.22 -3.66 9.11
CA LEU A 76 9.19 -4.24 8.18
C LEU A 76 10.18 -5.13 8.92
N ASN A 77 10.15 -6.44 8.64
CA ASN A 77 11.11 -7.41 9.16
C ASN A 77 12.08 -7.81 8.05
N GLY A 78 13.24 -7.16 8.01
CA GLY A 78 14.19 -7.29 6.90
C GLY A 78 13.57 -6.78 5.59
N THR A 79 13.28 -7.69 4.66
CA THR A 79 12.60 -7.38 3.38
C THR A 79 11.13 -7.79 3.35
N SER A 80 10.61 -8.34 4.45
CA SER A 80 9.25 -8.87 4.52
C SER A 80 8.37 -7.93 5.34
N PRO A 81 7.45 -7.18 4.72
CA PRO A 81 6.50 -6.40 5.47
C PRO A 81 5.41 -7.27 6.08
N THR A 82 4.97 -6.86 7.26
CA THR A 82 3.87 -7.47 8.00
C THR A 82 2.78 -6.45 8.26
N TYR A 83 1.53 -6.89 8.22
CA TYR A 83 0.34 -6.07 8.46
C TYR A 83 -0.60 -6.82 9.39
N LYS A 84 -1.34 -6.07 10.21
CA LYS A 84 -2.58 -6.55 10.82
C LYS A 84 -3.69 -6.51 9.77
N VAL A 85 -4.49 -7.55 9.75
CA VAL A 85 -5.55 -7.76 8.77
C VAL A 85 -6.90 -7.84 9.48
N LYS A 86 -7.85 -7.06 8.95
CA LYS A 86 -9.28 -7.28 9.14
C LYS A 86 -9.87 -7.71 7.82
N VAL A 87 -10.78 -8.69 7.84
CA VAL A 87 -11.42 -9.21 6.62
C VAL A 87 -12.82 -8.59 6.53
N PRO A 88 -13.11 -7.71 5.55
CA PRO A 88 -14.40 -7.04 5.44
C PRO A 88 -15.56 -7.94 4.98
N GLY A 89 -15.27 -9.16 4.51
CA GLY A 89 -16.27 -10.11 4.03
C GLY A 89 -15.89 -11.57 4.33
N ASP A 90 -16.52 -12.50 3.63
CA ASP A 90 -16.47 -13.93 4.01
C ASP A 90 -15.26 -14.70 3.45
N ARG A 91 -14.37 -14.02 2.71
CA ARG A 91 -13.21 -14.64 2.07
C ARG A 91 -11.91 -14.18 2.74
N PRO A 92 -11.41 -14.90 3.75
CA PRO A 92 -10.11 -14.61 4.33
C PRO A 92 -8.97 -14.92 3.34
N PRO A 93 -7.78 -14.33 3.54
CA PRO A 93 -6.59 -14.76 2.82
C PRO A 93 -6.25 -16.24 3.08
N PRO A 94 -5.67 -16.95 2.09
CA PRO A 94 -5.15 -18.29 2.33
C PRO A 94 -4.01 -18.24 3.37
N ALA A 95 -3.96 -19.23 4.26
CA ALA A 95 -2.98 -19.30 5.34
C ALA A 95 -1.53 -19.25 4.82
N THR A 96 -1.27 -19.90 3.69
CA THR A 96 0.01 -19.84 3.00
C THR A 96 -0.18 -19.80 1.49
N SER A 97 0.62 -19.00 0.82
CA SER A 97 0.78 -18.98 -0.63
C SER A 97 2.25 -18.76 -0.98
N GLY A 98 2.61 -18.97 -2.25
CA GLY A 98 3.92 -18.58 -2.79
C GLY A 98 4.10 -17.06 -2.82
N ALA A 99 4.38 -16.50 -3.99
CA ALA A 99 4.39 -15.05 -4.16
C ALA A 99 2.97 -14.48 -4.02
N ALA A 100 2.85 -13.33 -3.36
CA ALA A 100 1.64 -12.53 -3.35
C ALA A 100 1.97 -11.05 -3.50
N SER A 101 1.17 -10.34 -4.29
CA SER A 101 1.32 -8.90 -4.53
C SER A 101 0.10 -8.15 -3.99
N PRO A 102 0.27 -7.24 -3.02
CA PRO A 102 -0.83 -6.40 -2.57
C PRO A 102 -1.05 -5.25 -3.56
N PHE A 103 -2.31 -5.02 -3.92
CA PHE A 103 -2.76 -3.76 -4.47
C PHE A 103 -3.52 -3.03 -3.37
N ILE A 104 -2.96 -1.92 -2.87
CA ILE A 104 -3.53 -1.15 -1.76
C ILE A 104 -4.35 -0.01 -2.35
N ASP A 105 -5.64 0.00 -2.06
CA ASP A 105 -6.58 1.04 -2.44
C ASP A 105 -6.76 1.98 -1.25
N TRP A 106 -6.07 3.11 -1.31
CA TRP A 106 -6.27 4.20 -0.36
C TRP A 106 -7.05 5.32 -1.02
N TRP A 107 -8.26 5.56 -0.49
CA TRP A 107 -9.09 6.70 -0.82
C TRP A 107 -8.66 7.96 -0.04
N ALA A 108 -7.61 8.65 -0.48
CA ALA A 108 -7.35 10.02 -0.03
C ALA A 108 -8.17 11.01 -0.88
N TRP A 109 -9.47 11.13 -0.62
CA TRP A 109 -10.28 12.23 -1.15
C TRP A 109 -10.04 13.48 -0.31
N HIS A 110 -9.30 14.44 -0.87
CA HIS A 110 -9.33 15.84 -0.42
C HIS A 110 -10.00 16.69 -1.51
N PRO A 111 -11.23 17.20 -1.29
CA PRO A 111 -11.79 18.22 -2.15
C PRO A 111 -11.19 19.55 -1.72
N GLY A 112 -10.01 19.90 -2.24
CA GLY A 112 -9.44 21.22 -1.99
C GLY A 112 -7.97 21.35 -2.40
N PRO A 113 -7.52 22.57 -2.77
CA PRO A 113 -6.12 22.86 -2.98
C PRO A 113 -5.42 22.92 -1.61
N SER A 114 -4.94 21.78 -1.13
CA SER A 114 -4.13 21.76 0.10
C SER A 114 -2.70 22.20 -0.22
N PRO A 115 -2.18 23.31 0.33
CA PRO A 115 -0.78 23.73 0.19
C PRO A 115 0.14 22.95 1.15
N GLY A 116 -0.17 21.67 1.36
CA GLY A 116 0.60 20.76 2.20
C GLY A 116 1.44 19.81 1.34
N PRO A 117 2.34 19.02 1.96
CA PRO A 117 3.16 18.02 1.26
C PRO A 117 2.34 16.90 0.58
N TRP A 118 1.01 16.96 0.70
CA TRP A 118 -0.01 16.06 0.16
C TRP A 118 -0.79 16.67 -1.01
N GLY A 119 -0.63 17.97 -1.26
CA GLY A 119 -1.18 18.62 -2.43
C GLY A 119 -0.29 18.32 -3.63
N VAL A 120 -0.90 17.84 -4.71
CA VAL A 120 -0.32 18.02 -6.04
C VAL A 120 -0.26 19.53 -6.23
N VAL A 121 0.87 20.15 -5.88
CA VAL A 121 1.22 21.48 -6.37
C VAL A 121 1.02 21.37 -7.88
N GLY A 122 0.17 22.24 -8.45
CA GLY A 122 -0.05 22.27 -9.89
C GLY A 122 1.28 22.04 -10.58
N VAL A 123 1.40 20.92 -11.30
CA VAL A 123 2.68 20.40 -11.75
C VAL A 123 3.24 21.40 -12.73
N ALA A 124 4.07 22.32 -12.23
CA ALA A 124 5.07 22.96 -13.04
C ALA A 124 5.96 21.82 -13.53
N HIS A 125 5.94 21.63 -14.84
CA HIS A 125 6.74 20.67 -15.58
C HIS A 125 8.24 20.95 -15.35
N THR A 126 8.82 20.49 -14.25
CA THR A 126 10.27 20.50 -14.03
C THR A 126 10.72 19.21 -13.34
N ALA A 127 11.60 18.49 -14.05
CA ALA A 127 12.46 17.38 -13.63
C ALA A 127 12.21 16.79 -12.21
N GLY A 128 11.29 15.82 -12.08
CA GLY A 128 11.04 15.11 -10.80
C GLY A 128 9.62 14.55 -10.60
N CYS A 129 8.73 14.76 -11.57
CA CYS A 129 7.28 14.55 -11.58
C CYS A 129 6.72 13.29 -10.88
N CYS A 130 7.47 12.20 -10.77
CA CYS A 130 6.91 10.89 -10.47
C CYS A 130 7.47 10.22 -9.22
N ARG A 131 8.06 10.93 -8.26
CA ARG A 131 8.39 10.34 -6.94
C ARG A 131 7.76 11.18 -5.84
N PRO A 132 6.96 10.57 -4.95
CA PRO A 132 6.37 11.35 -3.87
C PRO A 132 7.49 11.94 -3.00
N ALA A 133 7.29 13.14 -2.46
CA ALA A 133 8.33 13.87 -1.74
C ALA A 133 8.90 13.09 -0.53
N TRP A 134 8.10 12.21 0.09
CA TRP A 134 8.51 11.33 1.18
C TRP A 134 9.33 10.10 0.75
N ALA A 135 9.49 9.86 -0.55
CA ALA A 135 10.29 8.75 -1.09
C ALA A 135 11.77 9.09 -1.33
N TRP A 136 12.20 10.33 -1.03
CA TRP A 136 13.59 10.77 -1.04
C TRP A 136 14.25 10.59 0.32
#